data_AF-F2E407-F1
#
_entry.id   AF-F2E407-F1
#
_cell.length_a   1.000
_cell.length_b   1.000
_cell.length_c   1.000
_cell.angle_alpha   90.00
_cell.angle_beta   90.00
_cell.angle_gamma   90.00
#
_symmetry.space_group_name_H-M   'P 1'
#
loop_
_entity.id
_entity.type
_entity.pdbx_description
1 polymer ?
#
loop_
_entity_poly.entity_id
_entity_poly.type
_entity_poly.pdbx_seq_one_letter_code
_entity_poly.pdbx_strand_id
1 'polypeptide(L)'
;MTSTLSTKLILFAAIIGIAYSVGIYEQCAGEGYGTFPCAAGLGCFRRNKWYSSCQPSCPKNVGWECEFAVGPPATIAAGWDQCGGDGWVGPRVCAAGFACFARSVYYSQCRPINDCPAGWACGAFVPVTAAPTVPIVLVNATAIPIVLVNATAVPTSAGPFVVAAYSQCNVAGAICAAGTGCFRNTALYSECRPACPPTWACQTDVAANGEQCGGEGYVGLTRCAEGLRCYARSKWYSQCAVSCPGGDWAC
;
A
#
# COMPACT_ATOMS: atom_id res chain seq x y z
N MET A 1 -25.61 40.95 4.20
CA MET A 1 -24.30 41.22 3.57
C MET A 1 -23.23 40.34 4.22
N THR A 2 -23.17 39.06 3.90
CA THR A 2 -22.15 38.12 4.46
C THR A 2 -21.97 36.94 3.50
N SER A 3 -21.47 37.18 2.28
CA SER A 3 -21.19 36.12 1.30
C SER A 3 -20.03 36.48 0.35
N THR A 4 -18.94 37.04 0.89
CA THR A 4 -17.75 37.39 0.09
C THR A 4 -16.43 37.19 0.82
N LEU A 5 -16.43 36.89 2.13
CA LEU A 5 -15.19 36.70 2.91
C LEU A 5 -14.60 35.29 2.78
N SER A 6 -15.42 34.27 2.49
CA SER A 6 -14.97 32.88 2.36
C SER A 6 -14.25 32.63 1.02
N THR A 7 -14.75 33.17 -0.09
CA THR A 7 -14.19 32.91 -1.42
C THR A 7 -12.86 33.62 -1.68
N LYS A 8 -12.59 34.76 -1.02
CA LYS A 8 -11.32 35.49 -1.17
C LYS A 8 -10.16 34.89 -0.38
N LEU A 9 -10.44 34.13 0.69
CA LEU A 9 -9.41 33.43 1.45
C LEU A 9 -8.94 32.14 0.75
N ILE A 10 -9.81 31.51 -0.05
CA ILE A 10 -9.50 30.27 -0.77
C ILE A 10 -8.54 30.52 -1.94
N LEU A 11 -8.54 31.71 -2.55
CA LEU A 11 -7.67 32.01 -3.69
C LEU A 11 -6.22 32.37 -3.32
N PHE A 12 -5.95 32.79 -2.08
CA PHE A 12 -4.59 33.19 -1.65
C PHE A 12 -3.79 32.08 -0.94
N ALA A 13 -4.42 30.95 -0.58
CA ALA A 13 -3.77 29.86 0.16
C ALA A 13 -3.10 28.78 -0.72
N ALA A 14 -3.06 28.96 -2.04
CA ALA A 14 -2.39 28.02 -2.95
C ALA A 14 -0.86 28.21 -3.05
N ILE A 15 -0.29 29.25 -2.43
CA ILE A 15 1.12 29.65 -2.64
C ILE A 15 2.02 29.31 -1.43
N ILE A 16 1.46 29.07 -0.25
CA ILE A 16 2.25 28.71 0.93
C ILE A 16 1.68 27.38 1.43
N GLY A 17 2.48 26.31 1.37
CA GLY A 17 2.13 24.94 1.73
C GLY A 17 1.77 24.74 3.21
N ILE A 18 0.77 25.46 3.69
CA ILE A 18 0.17 25.28 5.01
C ILE A 18 -0.84 24.15 4.85
N ALA A 19 -0.55 23.00 5.45
CA ALA A 19 -1.53 21.94 5.61
C ALA A 19 -2.68 22.49 6.48
N TYR A 20 -3.77 22.92 5.84
CA TYR A 20 -4.95 23.41 6.54
C TYR A 20 -5.71 22.22 7.12
N SER A 21 -5.97 22.28 8.42
CA SER A 21 -6.78 21.27 9.11
C SER A 21 -8.19 21.80 9.34
N VAL A 22 -9.19 20.94 9.14
CA VAL A 22 -10.59 21.33 9.26
C VAL A 22 -11.05 21.24 10.73
N GLY A 23 -11.87 22.20 11.14
CA GLY A 23 -12.36 22.36 12.51
C GLY A 23 -13.40 21.31 12.93
N ILE A 24 -13.80 21.37 14.19
CA ILE A 24 -14.84 20.49 14.74
C ILE A 24 -16.19 20.73 14.04
N TYR A 25 -16.85 19.64 13.65
CA TYR A 25 -18.10 19.58 12.87
C TYR A 25 -18.02 20.00 11.40
N GLU A 26 -16.84 20.36 10.92
CA GLU A 26 -16.64 20.75 9.53
C GLU A 26 -16.49 19.53 8.61
N GLN A 27 -16.78 19.71 7.32
CA GLN A 27 -16.66 18.66 6.33
C GLN A 27 -15.19 18.35 6.01
N CYS A 28 -14.80 17.08 6.10
CA CYS A 28 -13.44 16.60 5.89
C CYS A 28 -13.27 15.71 4.66
N ALA A 29 -14.35 15.08 4.19
CA ALA A 29 -14.33 14.26 2.98
C ALA A 29 -15.71 14.18 2.31
N GLY A 30 -15.71 13.72 1.06
CA GLY A 30 -16.90 13.50 0.24
C GLY A 30 -16.56 13.45 -1.24
N GLU A 31 -17.32 12.69 -2.03
CA GLU A 31 -17.17 12.75 -3.50
C GLU A 31 -17.38 14.18 -4.02
N GLY A 32 -16.40 14.68 -4.77
CA GLY A 32 -16.40 16.06 -5.28
C GLY A 32 -15.99 17.14 -4.28
N TYR A 33 -15.79 16.82 -2.99
CA TYR A 33 -15.39 17.78 -1.96
C TYR A 33 -13.88 17.76 -1.66
N GLY A 34 -13.17 16.69 -2.03
CA GLY A 34 -11.76 16.52 -1.69
C GLY A 34 -11.55 16.01 -0.25
N THR A 35 -10.31 15.64 0.08
CA THR A 35 -9.96 15.06 1.38
C THR A 35 -9.09 16.05 2.16
N PHE A 36 -9.54 16.44 3.35
CA PHE A 36 -8.84 17.38 4.21
C PHE A 36 -8.60 16.78 5.61
N PRO A 37 -7.39 16.94 6.17
CA PRO A 37 -7.09 16.43 7.50
C PRO A 37 -7.88 17.20 8.57
N CYS A 38 -8.38 16.51 9.58
CA CYS A 38 -9.00 17.16 10.73
C CYS A 38 -7.94 17.71 11.69
N ALA A 39 -8.32 18.71 12.49
CA ALA A 39 -7.47 19.19 13.58
C ALA A 39 -7.12 18.07 14.58
N ALA A 40 -6.01 18.22 15.30
CA ALA A 40 -5.53 17.20 16.23
C ALA A 40 -6.62 16.78 17.24
N GLY A 41 -6.80 15.46 17.41
CA GLY A 41 -7.80 14.89 18.31
C GLY A 41 -9.20 14.72 17.71
N LEU A 42 -9.39 15.04 16.42
CA LEU A 42 -10.64 14.81 15.70
C LEU A 42 -10.50 13.71 14.64
N GLY A 43 -11.54 12.88 14.53
CA GLY A 43 -11.67 11.87 13.48
C GLY A 43 -12.61 12.33 12.37
N CYS A 44 -12.29 12.00 11.11
CA CYS A 44 -13.18 12.23 9.98
C CYS A 44 -14.18 11.06 9.88
N PHE A 45 -15.43 11.27 10.29
CA PHE A 45 -16.46 10.23 10.28
C PHE A 45 -17.36 10.38 9.06
N ARG A 46 -17.62 9.25 8.37
CA ARG A 46 -18.45 9.22 7.18
C ARG A 46 -19.92 9.17 7.56
N ARG A 47 -20.69 10.10 6.99
CA ARG A 47 -22.16 10.06 7.09
C ARG A 47 -22.77 9.37 5.87
N ASN A 48 -22.27 9.70 4.68
CA ASN A 48 -22.71 9.12 3.41
C ASN A 48 -21.60 9.24 2.36
N LYS A 49 -21.89 8.92 1.09
CA LYS A 49 -20.93 9.00 -0.04
C LYS A 49 -20.38 10.42 -0.29
N TRP A 50 -21.15 11.45 0.03
CA TRP A 50 -20.87 12.83 -0.34
C TRP A 50 -20.43 13.69 0.84
N TYR A 51 -20.54 13.16 2.08
CA TYR A 51 -20.35 13.95 3.28
C TYR A 51 -19.73 13.13 4.43
N SER A 52 -18.58 13.61 4.89
CA SER A 52 -17.90 13.18 6.12
C SER A 52 -17.53 14.40 6.94
N SER A 53 -17.64 14.34 8.27
CA SER A 53 -17.30 15.48 9.15
C SER A 53 -16.28 15.15 10.23
N CYS A 54 -15.48 16.14 10.62
CA CYS A 54 -14.56 16.05 11.75
C CYS A 54 -15.33 16.08 13.07
N GLN A 55 -15.22 15.03 13.89
CA GLN A 55 -15.85 14.99 15.21
C GLN A 55 -14.89 14.42 16.27
N PRO A 56 -15.09 14.74 17.55
CA PRO A 56 -14.28 14.18 18.63
C PRO A 56 -14.60 12.69 18.90
N SER A 57 -15.82 12.27 18.56
CA SER A 57 -16.30 10.89 18.69
C SER A 57 -17.40 10.65 17.67
N CYS A 58 -17.53 9.40 17.19
CA CYS A 58 -18.58 9.05 16.25
C CYS A 58 -19.97 9.17 16.91
N PRO A 59 -20.89 10.01 16.40
CA PRO A 59 -22.23 10.13 16.94
C PRO A 59 -23.04 8.87 16.63
N LYS A 60 -23.62 8.24 17.65
CA LYS A 60 -24.44 7.02 17.52
C LYS A 60 -25.86 7.26 16.97
N ASN A 61 -26.10 8.40 16.32
CA ASN A 61 -27.42 8.71 15.76
C ASN A 61 -27.59 8.04 14.39
N VAL A 62 -28.84 7.67 14.05
CA VAL A 62 -29.19 7.04 12.77
C VAL A 62 -28.65 7.84 11.57
N GLY A 63 -27.85 7.19 10.73
CA GLY A 63 -27.30 7.77 9.50
C GLY A 63 -25.80 8.13 9.53
N TRP A 64 -25.06 7.80 10.59
CA TRP A 64 -23.59 7.83 10.58
C TRP A 64 -23.04 6.41 10.44
N GLU A 65 -22.20 6.17 9.44
CA GLU A 65 -21.57 4.88 9.20
C GLU A 65 -20.35 4.73 10.12
N CYS A 66 -20.62 4.54 11.42
CA CYS A 66 -19.59 4.28 12.43
C CYS A 66 -19.08 2.82 12.41
N GLU A 67 -19.82 1.91 11.76
CA GLU A 67 -19.51 0.47 11.69
C GLU A 67 -18.60 0.11 10.50
N PHE A 68 -18.49 1.01 9.51
CA PHE A 68 -17.57 0.91 8.37
C PHE A 68 -16.51 2.01 8.41
N ALA A 69 -16.02 2.33 9.61
CA ALA A 69 -14.83 3.15 9.74
C ALA A 69 -13.69 2.45 8.96
N VAL A 70 -13.29 3.01 7.81
CA VAL A 70 -12.07 2.62 7.08
C VAL A 70 -10.82 3.13 7.83
N GLY A 71 -10.86 3.06 9.16
CA GLY A 71 -9.86 3.54 10.08
C GLY A 71 -10.46 3.60 11.50
N PRO A 72 -9.93 2.84 12.48
CA PRO A 72 -10.23 3.14 13.87
C PRO A 72 -9.65 4.50 14.24
N PRO A 73 -10.17 5.14 15.31
CA PRO A 73 -9.88 6.53 15.66
C PRO A 73 -8.38 6.78 15.73
N ALA A 74 -7.96 8.00 15.41
CA ALA A 74 -6.62 8.51 15.73
C ALA A 74 -6.41 8.65 17.25
N THR A 75 -6.94 7.73 18.06
CA THR A 75 -6.48 7.56 19.42
C THR A 75 -5.18 6.76 19.34
N ILE A 76 -4.15 7.37 19.88
CA ILE A 76 -2.87 6.74 20.09
C ILE A 76 -3.06 5.80 21.28
N ALA A 77 -2.84 4.50 21.10
CA ALA A 77 -2.76 3.54 22.19
C ALA A 77 -1.58 3.92 23.10
N ALA A 78 -1.80 3.98 24.41
CA ALA A 78 -0.71 4.25 25.34
C ALA A 78 0.29 3.10 25.31
N GLY A 79 1.48 3.32 25.88
CA GLY A 79 2.39 2.22 26.13
C GLY A 79 1.67 1.12 26.91
N TRP A 80 1.80 -0.13 26.46
CA TRP A 80 1.19 -1.33 27.05
C TRP A 80 -0.29 -1.58 26.71
N ASP A 81 -0.95 -0.72 25.95
CA ASP A 81 -2.34 -0.92 25.52
C ASP A 81 -2.48 -1.91 24.36
N GLN A 82 -3.69 -2.45 24.19
CA GLN A 82 -4.02 -3.28 23.02
C GLN A 82 -4.08 -2.41 21.75
N CYS A 83 -3.36 -2.84 20.71
CA CYS A 83 -3.23 -2.13 19.44
C CYS A 83 -3.71 -2.95 18.24
N GLY A 84 -4.18 -4.17 18.45
CA GLY A 84 -4.60 -5.05 17.37
C GLY A 84 -5.14 -6.40 17.85
N GLY A 85 -5.58 -7.19 16.87
CA GLY A 85 -6.23 -8.48 17.07
C GLY A 85 -7.48 -8.62 16.20
N ASP A 86 -7.78 -9.85 15.80
CA ASP A 86 -9.04 -10.17 15.13
C ASP A 86 -10.23 -9.83 16.05
N GLY A 87 -11.19 -9.08 15.51
CA GLY A 87 -12.29 -8.47 16.27
C GLY A 87 -11.94 -7.20 17.07
N TRP A 88 -10.71 -6.68 17.03
CA TRP A 88 -10.33 -5.43 17.73
C TRP A 88 -10.80 -4.17 16.99
N VAL A 89 -11.59 -3.34 17.69
CA VAL A 89 -12.18 -2.08 17.18
C VAL A 89 -11.53 -0.82 17.81
N GLY A 90 -10.44 -0.99 18.55
CA GLY A 90 -9.75 0.09 19.26
C GLY A 90 -8.56 0.72 18.51
N PRO A 91 -7.73 1.53 19.20
CA PRO A 91 -6.57 2.19 18.60
C PRO A 91 -5.62 1.18 17.94
N ARG A 92 -5.04 1.55 16.78
CA ARG A 92 -4.08 0.72 16.03
C ARG A 92 -2.68 1.30 15.95
N VAL A 93 -2.52 2.55 16.40
CA VAL A 93 -1.24 3.27 16.39
C VAL A 93 -0.79 3.45 17.83
N CYS A 94 0.45 3.06 18.13
CA CYS A 94 1.04 3.22 19.46
C CYS A 94 1.64 4.61 19.66
N ALA A 95 1.76 5.02 20.93
CA ALA A 95 2.47 6.25 21.29
C ALA A 95 3.92 6.25 20.79
N ALA A 96 4.48 7.45 20.58
CA ALA A 96 5.87 7.59 20.17
C ALA A 96 6.80 6.81 21.12
N GLY A 97 7.71 6.01 20.54
CA GLY A 97 8.59 5.11 21.29
C GLY A 97 8.03 3.69 21.50
N PHE A 98 6.79 3.42 21.10
CA PHE A 98 6.14 2.11 21.18
C PHE A 98 5.78 1.57 19.79
N ALA A 99 5.88 0.25 19.62
CA ALA A 99 5.45 -0.48 18.44
C ALA A 99 4.37 -1.51 18.80
N CYS A 100 3.49 -1.78 17.85
CA CYS A 100 2.42 -2.76 18.01
C CYS A 100 2.97 -4.16 17.74
N PHE A 101 3.08 -4.99 18.78
CA PHE A 101 3.57 -6.35 18.66
C PHE A 101 2.41 -7.34 18.77
N ALA A 102 2.32 -8.28 17.82
CA ALA A 102 1.29 -9.29 17.83
C ALA A 102 1.69 -10.46 18.75
N ARG A 103 0.83 -10.81 19.71
CA ARG A 103 1.00 -12.02 20.54
C ARG A 103 0.28 -13.21 19.93
N SER A 104 -0.89 -12.97 19.35
CA SER A 104 -1.74 -13.97 18.74
C SER A 104 -2.61 -13.31 17.66
N VAL A 105 -3.35 -14.13 16.91
CA VAL A 105 -4.30 -13.66 15.88
C VAL A 105 -5.34 -12.71 16.50
N TYR A 106 -5.71 -12.91 17.76
CA TYR A 106 -6.74 -12.13 18.45
C TYR A 106 -6.20 -11.00 19.32
N TYR A 107 -4.87 -10.86 19.49
CA TYR A 107 -4.30 -9.91 20.44
C TYR A 107 -2.94 -9.36 20.02
N SER A 108 -2.84 -8.03 19.95
CA SER A 108 -1.59 -7.27 19.75
C SER A 108 -1.49 -6.14 20.77
N GLN A 109 -0.28 -5.86 21.28
CA GLN A 109 -0.03 -4.88 22.33
C GLN A 109 1.06 -3.88 21.94
N CYS A 110 0.89 -2.61 22.32
CA CYS A 110 1.92 -1.59 22.24
C CYS A 110 3.02 -1.88 23.26
N ARG A 111 4.25 -2.09 22.83
CA ARG A 111 5.40 -2.21 23.72
C ARG A 111 6.54 -1.32 23.26
N PRO A 112 7.53 -1.00 24.12
CA PRO A 112 8.69 -0.24 23.68
C PRO A 112 9.33 -0.90 22.45
N ILE A 113 9.74 -0.09 21.47
CA ILE A 113 10.28 -0.61 20.18
C ILE A 113 11.45 -1.57 20.40
N ASN A 114 12.19 -1.42 21.50
CA ASN A 114 13.34 -2.23 21.89
C ASN A 114 13.02 -3.38 22.87
N ASP A 115 11.77 -3.58 23.28
CA ASP A 115 11.36 -4.61 24.25
C ASP A 115 10.34 -5.59 23.66
N CYS A 116 10.85 -6.51 22.85
CA CYS A 116 10.10 -7.64 22.32
C CYS A 116 10.24 -8.88 23.24
N PRO A 117 9.14 -9.39 23.83
CA PRO A 117 9.18 -10.62 24.62
C PRO A 117 9.32 -11.86 23.74
N ALA A 118 9.99 -12.89 24.26
CA ALA A 118 10.03 -14.19 23.62
C ALA A 118 8.62 -14.76 23.40
N GLY A 119 8.32 -15.22 22.18
CA GLY A 119 7.02 -15.80 21.81
C GLY A 119 6.01 -14.81 21.23
N TRP A 120 6.40 -13.56 20.95
CA TRP A 120 5.58 -12.59 20.23
C TRP A 120 6.10 -12.43 18.79
N ALA A 121 5.18 -12.18 17.86
CA ALA A 121 5.49 -11.87 16.47
C ALA A 121 5.94 -10.41 16.34
N CYS A 122 7.13 -10.15 16.87
CA CYS A 122 7.91 -8.98 16.50
C CYS A 122 8.63 -9.39 15.23
N GLY A 123 8.11 -8.99 14.08
CA GLY A 123 8.84 -9.16 12.83
C GLY A 123 10.28 -8.69 13.05
N ALA A 124 11.24 -9.56 12.75
CA ALA A 124 12.64 -9.23 12.86
C ALA A 124 12.95 -8.10 11.87
N PHE A 125 12.73 -6.86 12.29
CA PHE A 125 13.69 -5.81 11.99
C PHE A 125 14.94 -6.20 12.76
N VAL A 126 15.68 -7.18 12.24
CA VAL A 126 17.10 -7.22 12.50
C VAL A 126 17.57 -5.82 12.06
N PRO A 127 18.18 -4.98 12.92
CA PRO A 127 19.01 -3.94 12.36
C PRO A 127 19.95 -4.66 11.40
N VAL A 128 20.00 -4.22 10.15
CA VAL A 128 20.97 -4.70 9.18
C VAL A 128 22.35 -4.32 9.75
N THR A 129 22.90 -5.16 10.62
CA THR A 129 24.28 -5.08 11.05
C THR A 129 25.11 -5.38 9.82
N ALA A 130 25.71 -4.31 9.30
CA ALA A 130 26.78 -4.26 8.33
C ALA A 130 26.57 -5.11 7.05
N ALA A 131 26.48 -4.40 5.93
CA ALA A 131 26.67 -4.98 4.61
C ALA A 131 27.88 -5.95 4.59
N PRO A 132 27.80 -7.10 3.89
CA PRO A 132 28.97 -7.90 3.63
C PRO A 132 29.95 -7.03 2.82
N THR A 133 31.08 -6.69 3.42
CA THR A 133 32.19 -6.02 2.74
C THR A 133 32.76 -6.97 1.70
N VAL A 134 32.32 -6.82 0.46
CA VAL A 134 33.02 -7.36 -0.70
C VAL A 134 34.36 -6.61 -0.81
N PRO A 135 35.51 -7.29 -0.93
CA PRO A 135 36.77 -6.60 -1.18
C PRO A 135 36.69 -5.91 -2.54
N ILE A 136 36.74 -4.57 -2.50
CA ILE A 136 36.75 -3.72 -3.69
C ILE A 136 38.12 -3.86 -4.32
N VAL A 137 38.21 -4.50 -5.50
CA VAL A 137 39.44 -4.53 -6.31
C VAL A 137 39.61 -3.14 -6.93
N LEU A 138 40.66 -2.45 -6.53
CA LEU A 138 40.99 -1.11 -6.98
C LEU A 138 41.56 -1.17 -8.41
N VAL A 139 40.72 -0.90 -9.42
CA VAL A 139 41.22 -0.60 -10.76
C VAL A 139 41.59 0.88 -10.84
N ASN A 140 42.85 1.13 -11.17
CA ASN A 140 43.42 2.47 -11.32
C ASN A 140 42.89 3.12 -12.60
N ALA A 141 41.80 3.88 -12.50
CA ALA A 141 41.29 4.72 -13.57
C ALA A 141 41.69 6.18 -13.31
N THR A 142 42.87 6.54 -13.80
CA THR A 142 43.27 7.94 -13.95
C THR A 142 42.42 8.61 -15.02
N ALA A 143 41.85 9.77 -14.65
CA ALA A 143 41.45 10.92 -15.48
C ALA A 143 39.93 11.25 -15.62
N ILE A 144 39.49 12.24 -14.80
CA ILE A 144 38.61 13.40 -15.16
C ILE A 144 37.06 13.16 -15.23
N PRO A 145 36.19 14.13 -14.83
CA PRO A 145 36.19 15.09 -13.72
C PRO A 145 35.05 14.82 -12.70
N ILE A 146 35.19 15.43 -11.53
CA ILE A 146 34.24 15.38 -10.40
C ILE A 146 33.03 16.29 -10.72
N VAL A 147 31.84 15.70 -10.89
CA VAL A 147 30.58 16.44 -10.76
C VAL A 147 30.15 16.37 -9.30
N LEU A 148 30.12 17.52 -8.63
CA LEU A 148 29.61 17.66 -7.28
C LEU A 148 28.08 17.54 -7.29
N VAL A 149 27.56 16.33 -7.11
CA VAL A 149 26.15 16.14 -6.72
C VAL A 149 26.06 16.12 -5.21
N ASN A 150 25.53 17.21 -4.66
CA ASN A 150 25.17 17.33 -3.26
C ASN A 150 23.95 16.42 -3.00
N ALA A 151 24.20 15.17 -2.63
CA ALA A 151 23.16 14.19 -2.35
C ALA A 151 22.54 14.41 -0.97
N THR A 152 21.76 15.47 -0.82
CA THR A 152 20.70 15.55 0.19
C THR A 152 19.37 15.22 -0.47
N ALA A 153 19.20 13.94 -0.83
CA ALA A 153 17.89 13.38 -1.13
C ALA A 153 17.52 12.46 0.03
N VAL A 154 16.66 12.99 0.92
CA VAL A 154 15.79 12.17 1.77
C VAL A 154 15.04 11.21 0.83
N PRO A 155 14.95 9.90 1.11
CA PRO A 155 14.23 8.99 0.24
C PRO A 155 12.73 9.32 0.28
N THR A 156 12.27 10.09 -0.68
CA THR A 156 10.87 10.10 -1.09
C THR A 156 10.50 8.70 -1.57
N SER A 157 9.64 8.06 -0.79
CA SER A 157 9.00 6.77 -1.06
C SER A 157 8.21 6.82 -2.37
N ALA A 158 8.83 6.41 -3.47
CA ALA A 158 8.18 6.08 -4.73
C ALA A 158 8.99 5.00 -5.49
N GLY A 159 9.59 4.06 -4.76
CA GLY A 159 10.11 2.82 -5.33
C GLY A 159 9.07 1.71 -5.22
N PRO A 160 9.12 0.69 -6.10
CA PRO A 160 8.23 -0.46 -5.98
C PRO A 160 8.44 -1.14 -4.63
N PHE A 161 7.42 -1.13 -3.78
CA PHE A 161 7.47 -1.81 -2.50
C PHE A 161 7.42 -3.32 -2.77
N VAL A 162 8.54 -4.00 -2.54
CA VAL A 162 8.61 -5.46 -2.69
C VAL A 162 7.93 -6.10 -1.48
N VAL A 163 6.75 -6.67 -1.72
CA VAL A 163 5.93 -7.36 -0.74
C VAL A 163 6.42 -8.79 -0.58
N ALA A 164 6.61 -9.23 0.67
CA ALA A 164 7.04 -10.60 0.96
C ALA A 164 6.00 -11.64 0.53
N ALA A 165 6.44 -12.89 0.32
CA ALA A 165 5.53 -14.00 0.09
C ALA A 165 4.52 -14.11 1.25
N TYR A 166 3.28 -14.45 0.92
CA TYR A 166 2.11 -14.53 1.81
C TYR A 166 1.67 -13.20 2.45
N SER A 167 2.13 -12.06 1.91
CA SER A 167 1.74 -10.73 2.40
C SER A 167 0.75 -10.05 1.46
N GLN A 168 -0.03 -9.10 2.02
CA GLN A 168 -1.06 -8.40 1.28
C GLN A 168 -0.46 -7.45 0.23
N CYS A 169 -0.98 -7.52 -0.99
CA CYS A 169 -0.51 -6.75 -2.15
C CYS A 169 -1.62 -5.87 -2.75
N ASN A 170 -2.64 -5.51 -1.97
CA ASN A 170 -3.76 -4.65 -2.40
C ASN A 170 -3.41 -3.15 -2.48
N VAL A 171 -2.12 -2.80 -2.52
CA VAL A 171 -1.66 -1.41 -2.67
C VAL A 171 -1.18 -1.17 -4.10
N ALA A 172 -1.48 0.01 -4.64
CA ALA A 172 -1.04 0.39 -5.98
C ALA A 172 0.49 0.38 -6.06
N GLY A 173 1.05 -0.44 -6.95
CA GLY A 173 2.50 -0.59 -7.12
C GLY A 173 3.18 -1.61 -6.19
N ALA A 174 2.42 -2.46 -5.49
CA ALA A 174 2.99 -3.63 -4.83
C ALA A 174 3.60 -4.59 -5.85
N ILE A 175 4.89 -4.87 -5.73
CA ILE A 175 5.57 -5.92 -6.50
C ILE A 175 5.83 -7.08 -5.54
N CYS A 176 5.43 -8.29 -5.88
CA CYS A 176 5.71 -9.44 -5.03
C CYS A 176 7.17 -9.88 -5.16
N ALA A 177 7.72 -10.47 -4.10
CA ALA A 177 9.05 -11.05 -4.10
C ALA A 177 9.24 -12.03 -5.27
N ALA A 178 10.47 -12.16 -5.76
CA ALA A 178 10.79 -12.98 -6.94
C ALA A 178 10.22 -14.40 -6.83
N GLY A 179 9.50 -14.85 -7.87
CA GLY A 179 8.82 -16.15 -7.90
C GLY A 179 7.43 -16.18 -7.27
N THR A 180 6.91 -15.03 -6.81
CA THR A 180 5.52 -14.90 -6.34
C THR A 180 4.76 -13.84 -7.13
N GLY A 181 3.46 -14.06 -7.33
CA GLY A 181 2.53 -13.13 -7.98
C GLY A 181 1.47 -12.67 -6.99
N CYS A 182 0.94 -11.46 -7.20
CA CYS A 182 -0.15 -10.92 -6.39
C CYS A 182 -1.47 -11.53 -6.87
N PHE A 183 -2.10 -12.37 -6.06
CA PHE A 183 -3.37 -13.00 -6.40
C PHE A 183 -4.52 -12.36 -5.64
N ARG A 184 -5.60 -12.04 -6.35
CA ARG A 184 -6.81 -11.43 -5.78
C ARG A 184 -7.74 -12.53 -5.25
N ASN A 185 -8.15 -12.40 -4.00
CA ASN A 185 -9.23 -13.22 -3.42
C ASN A 185 -10.56 -12.45 -3.50
N THR A 186 -10.55 -11.20 -3.06
CA THR A 186 -11.73 -10.31 -3.03
C THR A 186 -11.34 -8.91 -3.48
N ALA A 187 -12.30 -8.00 -3.63
CA ALA A 187 -12.03 -6.59 -3.97
C ALA A 187 -11.14 -5.87 -2.96
N LEU A 188 -11.05 -6.38 -1.73
CA LEU A 188 -10.31 -5.76 -0.62
C LEU A 188 -9.11 -6.59 -0.14
N TYR A 189 -8.93 -7.82 -0.68
CA TYR A 189 -7.89 -8.72 -0.24
C TYR A 189 -7.17 -9.38 -1.43
N SER A 190 -5.88 -9.05 -1.55
CA SER A 190 -4.94 -9.63 -2.51
C SER A 190 -3.67 -10.03 -1.77
N GLU A 191 -3.05 -11.16 -2.12
CA GLU A 191 -1.88 -11.72 -1.42
C GLU A 191 -0.81 -12.21 -2.40
N CYS A 192 0.46 -11.97 -2.09
CA CYS A 192 1.59 -12.48 -2.85
C CYS A 192 1.78 -13.97 -2.62
N ARG A 193 1.60 -14.83 -3.63
CA ARG A 193 1.82 -16.28 -3.49
C ARG A 193 2.60 -16.85 -4.67
N PRO A 194 3.20 -18.05 -4.55
CA PRO A 194 3.81 -18.74 -5.70
C PRO A 194 2.77 -19.23 -6.72
N ALA A 195 1.55 -19.54 -6.25
CA ALA A 195 0.42 -19.97 -7.05
C ALA A 195 -0.89 -19.54 -6.37
N CYS A 196 -1.95 -19.36 -7.17
CA CYS A 196 -3.27 -19.07 -6.62
C CYS A 196 -3.85 -20.30 -5.88
N PRO A 197 -4.45 -20.12 -4.69
CA PRO A 197 -5.21 -21.15 -3.99
C PRO A 197 -6.47 -21.59 -4.74
N PRO A 198 -6.85 -22.88 -4.70
CA PRO A 198 -8.06 -23.38 -5.39
C PRO A 198 -9.38 -22.86 -4.79
N THR A 199 -9.34 -22.26 -3.59
CA THR A 199 -10.50 -21.69 -2.91
C THR A 199 -10.76 -20.22 -3.26
N TRP A 200 -9.87 -19.59 -4.03
CA TRP A 200 -10.00 -18.20 -4.45
C TRP A 200 -10.56 -18.12 -5.86
N ALA A 201 -11.33 -17.08 -6.14
CA ALA A 201 -11.83 -16.78 -7.47
C ALA A 201 -10.73 -16.18 -8.37
N CYS A 202 -9.54 -16.80 -8.43
CA CYS A 202 -8.50 -16.43 -9.41
C CYS A 202 -8.79 -17.03 -10.79
N GLN A 203 -10.07 -17.26 -11.09
CA GLN A 203 -10.43 -17.78 -12.38
C GLN A 203 -10.06 -16.70 -13.41
N THR A 204 -9.00 -17.01 -14.15
CA THR A 204 -8.42 -16.32 -15.31
C THR A 204 -7.38 -15.20 -15.09
N ASP A 205 -6.36 -15.41 -14.25
CA ASP A 205 -5.04 -14.74 -14.47
C ASP A 205 -4.18 -15.51 -15.48
N VAL A 206 -4.83 -16.23 -16.37
CA VAL A 206 -4.22 -16.91 -17.49
C VAL A 206 -4.80 -16.36 -18.77
N ALA A 207 -3.93 -15.94 -19.68
CA ALA A 207 -4.31 -15.50 -21.02
C ALA A 207 -5.01 -16.67 -21.74
N ALA A 208 -6.24 -16.43 -22.17
CA ALA A 208 -7.04 -17.39 -22.92
C ALA A 208 -6.46 -17.63 -24.32
N ASN A 209 -7.00 -18.61 -25.05
CA ASN A 209 -6.56 -18.86 -26.42
C ASN A 209 -6.81 -17.62 -27.28
N GLY A 210 -5.75 -17.08 -27.91
CA GLY A 210 -5.79 -15.83 -28.67
C GLY A 210 -5.45 -14.57 -27.86
N GLU A 211 -5.24 -14.65 -26.55
CA GLU A 211 -4.86 -13.49 -25.73
C GLU A 211 -3.35 -13.25 -25.75
N GLN A 212 -2.95 -11.97 -25.60
CA GLN A 212 -1.54 -11.60 -25.51
C GLN A 212 -0.96 -12.12 -24.19
N CYS A 213 0.20 -12.76 -24.27
CA CYS A 213 0.92 -13.33 -23.13
C CYS A 213 2.37 -12.84 -22.97
N GLY A 214 2.80 -11.88 -23.80
CA GLY A 214 4.15 -11.35 -23.73
C GLY A 214 4.46 -10.29 -24.78
N GLY A 215 5.66 -9.74 -24.67
CA GLY A 215 6.18 -8.64 -25.49
C GLY A 215 7.00 -7.66 -24.66
N GLU A 216 8.00 -7.01 -25.25
CA GLU A 216 8.70 -5.92 -24.57
C GLU A 216 7.73 -4.79 -24.18
N GLY A 217 7.76 -4.40 -22.90
CA GLY A 217 6.85 -3.40 -22.35
C GLY A 217 5.43 -3.90 -22.08
N TYR A 218 5.13 -5.18 -22.31
CA TYR A 218 3.82 -5.75 -21.96
C TYR A 218 3.68 -5.88 -20.44
N VAL A 219 2.67 -5.19 -19.89
CA VAL A 219 2.29 -5.26 -18.48
C VAL A 219 0.90 -5.88 -18.40
N GLY A 220 0.86 -7.21 -18.36
CA GLY A 220 -0.37 -7.99 -18.35
C GLY A 220 -0.13 -9.46 -18.01
N LEU A 221 -1.05 -10.34 -18.40
CA LEU A 221 -1.02 -11.76 -18.06
C LEU A 221 0.04 -12.51 -18.87
N THR A 222 1.07 -13.03 -18.22
CA THR A 222 2.20 -13.73 -18.92
C THR A 222 2.07 -15.24 -18.95
N ARG A 223 1.05 -15.80 -18.29
CA ARG A 223 0.79 -17.24 -18.21
C ARG A 223 -0.42 -17.59 -19.06
N CYS A 224 -0.34 -18.65 -19.85
CA CYS A 224 -1.48 -19.14 -20.65
C CYS A 224 -2.36 -20.11 -19.87
N ALA A 225 -3.63 -20.25 -20.29
CA ALA A 225 -4.55 -21.21 -19.70
C ALA A 225 -4.08 -22.65 -19.92
N GLU A 226 -4.61 -23.59 -19.13
CA GLU A 226 -4.21 -24.99 -19.20
C GLU A 226 -4.36 -25.55 -20.63
N GLY A 227 -3.32 -26.22 -21.13
CA GLY A 227 -3.27 -26.74 -22.49
C GLY A 227 -2.83 -25.75 -23.58
N LEU A 228 -2.50 -24.50 -23.22
CA LEU A 228 -2.02 -23.47 -24.14
C LEU A 228 -0.54 -23.15 -23.91
N ARG A 229 0.15 -22.73 -24.97
CA ARG A 229 1.54 -22.23 -24.91
C ARG A 229 1.61 -20.81 -25.44
N CYS A 230 2.51 -20.01 -24.86
CA CYS A 230 2.76 -18.65 -25.30
C CYS A 230 3.74 -18.68 -26.48
N TYR A 231 3.27 -18.29 -27.67
CA TYR A 231 4.08 -18.22 -28.89
C TYR A 231 4.42 -16.77 -29.20
N ALA A 232 5.69 -16.49 -29.46
CA ALA A 232 6.12 -15.12 -29.78
C ALA A 232 5.90 -14.86 -31.27
N ARG A 233 5.23 -13.76 -31.62
CA ARG A 233 5.13 -13.31 -33.02
C ARG A 233 6.23 -12.32 -33.37
N SER A 234 6.60 -11.50 -32.41
CA SER A 234 7.59 -10.43 -32.57
C SER A 234 8.20 -10.08 -31.22
N LYS A 235 9.20 -9.19 -31.22
CA LYS A 235 9.81 -8.65 -29.99
C LYS A 235 8.80 -8.04 -29.01
N TRP A 236 7.70 -7.51 -29.52
CA TRP A 236 6.72 -6.73 -28.75
C TRP A 236 5.40 -7.46 -28.52
N TYR A 237 5.24 -8.68 -29.04
CA TYR A 237 3.95 -9.38 -29.00
C TYR A 237 4.10 -10.89 -29.03
N SER A 238 3.51 -11.54 -28.02
CA SER A 238 3.35 -13.00 -27.91
C SER A 238 1.90 -13.34 -27.57
N GLN A 239 1.38 -14.46 -28.05
CA GLN A 239 -0.01 -14.86 -27.89
C GLN A 239 -0.14 -16.31 -27.42
N CYS A 240 -1.14 -16.60 -26.59
CA CYS A 240 -1.45 -17.96 -26.17
C CYS A 240 -2.18 -18.70 -27.29
N ALA A 241 -1.69 -19.88 -27.68
CA ALA A 241 -2.37 -20.74 -28.63
C ALA A 241 -2.30 -22.21 -28.23
N VAL A 242 -3.25 -23.02 -28.71
CA VAL A 242 -3.26 -24.49 -28.55
C VAL A 242 -2.15 -25.13 -29.39
N SER A 243 -1.84 -24.54 -30.54
CA SER A 243 -0.81 -24.98 -31.47
C SER A 243 -0.16 -23.78 -32.14
N CYS A 244 1.06 -23.99 -32.67
CA CYS A 244 1.80 -22.96 -33.39
C CYS A 244 0.97 -22.46 -34.60
N PRO A 245 0.64 -21.16 -34.71
CA PRO A 245 -0.15 -20.63 -35.83
C PRO A 245 0.54 -20.67 -37.20
N GLY A 246 1.86 -20.94 -37.25
CA GLY A 246 2.67 -20.96 -38.47
C GLY A 246 2.97 -19.57 -39.03
N GLY A 247 3.87 -19.48 -40.02
CA GLY A 247 4.32 -18.22 -40.61
C GLY A 247 5.43 -17.55 -39.79
N ASP A 248 5.27 -16.26 -39.47
CA ASP A 248 6.28 -15.45 -38.77
C ASP A 248 6.33 -15.65 -37.25
N TRP A 249 5.69 -16.70 -36.73
CA TRP A 249 5.64 -16.98 -35.30
C TRP A 249 6.80 -17.85 -34.87
N ALA A 250 7.50 -17.43 -33.81
CA ALA A 250 8.52 -18.21 -33.14
C ALA A 250 7.87 -19.29 -32.27
N CYS A 251 8.04 -20.52 -32.73
CA CYS A 251 7.73 -21.77 -32.10
C CYS A 251 9.06 -22.54 -31.95
#